data_AF-A0A163BRF6-F1
#
_entry.id   AF-A0A163BRF6-F1
#
_cell.length_a   1.000
_cell.length_b   1.000
_cell.length_c   1.000
_cell.angle_alpha   90.00
_cell.angle_beta   90.00
_cell.angle_gamma   90.00
#
_symmetry.space_group_name_H-M   'P 1'
#
loop_
_entity.id
_entity.type
_entity.pdbx_description
1 polymer ?
#
loop_
_entity_poly.entity_id
_entity_poly.type
_entity_poly.pdbx_seq_one_letter_code
_entity_poly.pdbx_strand_id
1 'polypeptide(L)'
;MTAMAQCVCSMNISGETVKFFWEVQSAYPKKNWSSLMLLNCGRCNKLTVDYLNTATGLELHRFHWLEGDHEIGAIEGGWNHLVDVDVDVDVDVEVPPAPMLLLFWPLAGLGQQCKMRPLPRSVRQAS
;
A
#
# COMPACT_ATOMS: atom_id res chain seq x y z
N MET A 1 -8.67 23.16 -6.58
CA MET A 1 -9.76 22.20 -6.25
C MET A 1 -9.14 21.10 -5.40
N THR A 2 -9.63 20.88 -4.19
CA THR A 2 -9.09 19.84 -3.29
C THR A 2 -9.55 18.45 -3.78
N ALA A 3 -8.66 17.46 -3.81
CA ALA A 3 -8.99 16.08 -4.19
C ALA A 3 -10.11 15.49 -3.31
N MET A 4 -10.87 14.53 -3.85
CA MET A 4 -11.95 13.87 -3.11
C MET A 4 -11.42 12.73 -2.25
N ALA A 5 -10.49 11.94 -2.81
CA ALA A 5 -9.69 10.98 -2.07
C ALA A 5 -8.21 11.33 -2.25
N GLN A 6 -7.44 11.32 -1.17
CA GLN A 6 -5.99 11.39 -1.24
C GLN A 6 -5.40 10.07 -0.74
N CYS A 7 -4.43 9.52 -1.46
CA CYS A 7 -3.79 8.26 -1.09
C CYS A 7 -2.30 8.27 -1.42
N VAL A 8 -1.57 7.28 -0.92
CA VAL A 8 -0.19 7.04 -1.35
C VAL A 8 -0.21 6.20 -2.62
N CYS A 9 0.14 6.84 -3.74
CA CYS A 9 0.10 6.23 -5.07
C CYS A 9 1.36 5.39 -5.31
N SER A 10 1.45 4.20 -4.70
CA SER A 10 2.59 3.30 -4.93
C SER A 10 2.42 2.54 -6.25
N MET A 11 3.38 2.65 -7.18
CA MET A 11 3.40 1.87 -8.43
C MET A 11 4.03 0.49 -8.20
N ASN A 12 3.41 -0.33 -7.34
CA ASN A 12 4.01 -1.60 -6.94
C ASN A 12 3.56 -2.75 -7.85
N ILE A 13 4.36 -3.02 -8.88
CA ILE A 13 4.26 -4.20 -9.73
C ILE A 13 5.26 -5.24 -9.17
N SER A 14 4.78 -6.10 -8.27
CA SER A 14 5.61 -7.21 -7.77
C SER A 14 5.83 -8.23 -8.89
N GLY A 15 7.07 -8.70 -9.05
CA GLY A 15 7.41 -9.82 -9.93
C GLY A 15 7.03 -11.20 -9.37
N GLU A 16 6.54 -11.26 -8.13
CA GLU A 16 6.14 -12.53 -7.50
C GLU A 16 4.71 -12.91 -7.86
N THR A 17 4.48 -14.20 -8.11
CA THR A 17 3.18 -14.76 -8.53
C THR A 17 2.39 -15.40 -7.39
N VAL A 18 2.99 -15.49 -6.19
CA VAL A 18 2.40 -16.11 -5.00
C VAL A 18 2.59 -15.17 -3.82
N LYS A 19 1.55 -15.00 -2.98
CA LYS A 19 1.58 -14.19 -1.76
C LYS A 19 1.46 -15.05 -0.50
N PHE A 20 1.31 -14.40 0.65
CA PHE A 20 1.04 -15.07 1.93
C PHE A 20 -0.06 -16.15 1.81
N PHE A 21 0.15 -17.27 2.52
CA PHE A 21 -0.68 -18.50 2.44
C PHE A 21 -0.73 -19.20 1.08
N TRP A 22 0.30 -19.05 0.22
CA TRP A 22 0.37 -19.69 -1.10
C TRP A 22 -0.74 -19.26 -2.06
N GLU A 23 -1.40 -18.16 -1.74
CA GLU A 23 -2.46 -17.61 -2.57
C GLU A 23 -1.88 -16.97 -3.83
N VAL A 24 -2.67 -16.98 -4.90
CA VAL A 24 -2.27 -16.35 -6.17
C VAL A 24 -2.10 -14.85 -5.96
N GLN A 25 -0.96 -14.32 -6.42
CA GLN A 25 -0.70 -12.90 -6.45
C GLN A 25 -1.17 -12.31 -7.77
N SER A 26 -2.37 -11.74 -7.79
CA SER A 26 -2.88 -11.05 -8.97
C SER A 26 -2.30 -9.65 -9.11
N ALA A 27 -1.90 -9.29 -10.32
CA ALA A 27 -1.60 -7.92 -10.70
C ALA A 27 -2.90 -7.21 -11.09
N TYR A 28 -3.12 -6.01 -10.54
CA TYR A 28 -4.22 -5.14 -10.94
C TYR A 28 -3.84 -3.67 -10.66
N PRO A 29 -4.42 -2.70 -11.40
CA PRO A 29 -4.12 -1.28 -11.18
C PRO A 29 -4.48 -0.82 -9.76
N LYS A 30 -3.74 0.16 -9.23
CA LYS A 30 -4.00 0.79 -7.93
C LYS A 30 -3.94 -0.15 -6.72
N LYS A 31 -3.20 -1.25 -6.85
CA LYS A 31 -2.96 -2.17 -5.75
C LYS A 31 -2.30 -1.47 -4.57
N ASN A 32 -2.82 -1.72 -3.37
CA ASN A 32 -2.41 -1.09 -2.10
C ASN A 32 -2.64 0.42 -2.00
N TRP A 33 -3.19 1.12 -3.00
CA TRP A 33 -3.44 2.56 -2.89
C TRP A 33 -4.45 2.88 -1.78
N SER A 34 -5.41 1.99 -1.55
CA SER A 34 -6.40 2.15 -0.50
C SER A 34 -5.94 1.67 0.89
N SER A 35 -4.65 1.33 1.07
CA SER A 35 -4.13 0.91 2.38
C SER A 35 -3.94 2.08 3.34
N LEU A 36 -3.77 3.30 2.80
CA LEU A 36 -3.93 4.55 3.53
C LEU A 36 -4.64 5.57 2.64
N MET A 37 -5.75 6.11 3.15
CA MET A 37 -6.55 7.12 2.44
C MET A 37 -6.97 8.25 3.38
N LEU A 38 -6.95 9.47 2.86
CA LEU A 38 -7.64 10.61 3.44
C LEU A 38 -8.86 10.93 2.55
N LEU A 39 -10.04 10.90 3.15
CA LEU A 39 -11.31 11.08 2.45
C LEU A 39 -11.94 12.44 2.77
N ASN A 40 -12.34 13.17 1.75
CA ASN A 40 -13.20 14.33 1.92
C ASN A 40 -14.66 13.86 2.05
N CYS A 41 -15.10 13.61 3.28
CA CYS A 41 -16.44 13.09 3.56
C CYS A 41 -17.56 13.99 3.01
N GLY A 42 -17.38 15.31 2.97
CA GLY A 42 -18.38 16.24 2.44
C GLY A 42 -18.61 16.15 0.92
N ARG A 43 -17.69 15.52 0.19
CA ARG A 43 -17.80 15.26 -1.26
C ARG A 43 -18.09 13.79 -1.58
N CYS A 44 -17.93 12.91 -0.60
CA CYS A 44 -18.02 11.46 -0.77
C CYS A 44 -19.48 10.97 -0.71
N ASN A 45 -20.29 11.30 -1.72
CA ASN A 45 -21.73 11.03 -1.71
C ASN A 45 -22.11 9.67 -2.32
N LYS A 46 -21.20 9.00 -3.04
CA LYS A 46 -21.46 7.72 -3.71
C LYS A 46 -21.27 6.49 -2.81
N LEU A 47 -20.48 6.59 -1.74
CA LEU A 47 -20.24 5.49 -0.79
C LEU A 47 -21.42 5.36 0.20
N THR A 48 -22.57 4.93 -0.30
CA THR A 48 -23.73 4.58 0.54
C THR A 48 -23.57 3.19 1.14
N VAL A 49 -24.32 2.89 2.21
CA VAL A 49 -24.36 1.54 2.80
C VAL A 49 -24.74 0.48 1.77
N ASP A 50 -25.75 0.77 0.94
CA ASP A 50 -26.19 -0.15 -0.11
C ASP A 50 -25.09 -0.38 -1.16
N TYR A 51 -24.37 0.67 -1.56
CA TYR A 51 -23.26 0.54 -2.50
C TYR A 51 -22.13 -0.29 -1.92
N LEU A 52 -21.73 -0.03 -0.67
CA LEU A 52 -20.66 -0.77 0.01
C LEU A 52 -20.99 -2.26 0.17
N ASN A 53 -22.26 -2.59 0.41
CA ASN A 53 -22.70 -3.98 0.57
C ASN A 53 -22.83 -4.75 -0.75
N THR A 54 -22.91 -4.06 -1.89
CA THR A 54 -23.15 -4.66 -3.20
C THR A 54 -21.95 -4.59 -4.15
N ALA A 55 -21.06 -3.61 -3.97
CA ALA A 55 -19.85 -3.45 -4.75
C ALA A 55 -18.85 -4.58 -4.47
N THR A 56 -18.07 -4.95 -5.49
CA THR A 56 -16.96 -5.89 -5.31
C THR A 56 -15.78 -5.19 -4.62
N GLY A 57 -14.98 -5.96 -3.89
CA GLY A 57 -13.75 -5.44 -3.27
C GLY A 57 -12.82 -4.77 -4.29
N LEU A 58 -12.68 -5.33 -5.50
CA LEU A 58 -11.87 -4.75 -6.57
C LEU A 58 -12.41 -3.40 -7.08
N GLU A 59 -13.71 -3.17 -7.10
CA GLU A 59 -14.28 -1.87 -7.47
C GLU A 59 -13.98 -0.80 -6.41
N LEU A 60 -14.14 -1.16 -5.15
CA LEU A 60 -13.84 -0.28 -4.02
C LEU A 60 -12.35 0.08 -3.97
N HIS A 61 -11.48 -0.92 -4.07
CA HIS A 61 -10.01 -0.74 -4.08
C HIS A 61 -9.50 0.09 -5.26
N ARG A 62 -10.19 0.08 -6.41
CA ARG A 62 -9.79 0.82 -7.61
C ARG A 62 -10.46 2.19 -7.74
N PHE A 63 -11.20 2.61 -6.72
CA PHE A 63 -11.87 3.90 -6.67
C PHE A 63 -12.91 4.10 -7.79
N HIS A 64 -13.58 3.03 -8.23
CA HIS A 64 -14.62 3.13 -9.27
C HIS A 64 -15.86 3.91 -8.82
N TRP A 65 -15.94 4.22 -7.53
CA TRP A 65 -16.94 5.09 -6.94
C TRP A 65 -16.63 6.58 -7.11
N LEU A 66 -15.48 6.96 -7.68
CA LEU A 66 -15.16 8.33 -8.12
C LEU A 66 -15.68 8.59 -9.54
N GLU A 67 -15.75 9.85 -9.96
CA GLU A 67 -16.00 10.17 -11.39
C GLU A 67 -14.77 9.88 -12.28
N GLY A 68 -13.58 9.84 -11.68
CA GLY A 68 -12.35 9.42 -12.35
C GLY A 68 -11.10 9.77 -11.56
N ASP A 69 -9.94 9.41 -12.13
CA ASP A 69 -8.64 9.56 -11.45
C ASP A 69 -8.27 11.02 -11.15
N HIS A 70 -8.90 11.99 -11.82
CA HIS A 70 -8.74 13.42 -11.54
C HIS A 70 -9.25 13.84 -10.15
N GLU A 71 -10.07 13.01 -9.49
CA GLU A 71 -10.51 13.23 -8.11
C GLU A 71 -9.56 12.62 -7.06
N ILE A 72 -8.50 11.92 -7.49
CA ILE A 72 -7.49 11.29 -6.65
C ILE A 72 -6.28 12.21 -6.51
N GLY A 73 -5.92 12.54 -5.27
CA GLY A 73 -4.69 13.27 -4.94
C GLY A 73 -3.64 12.38 -4.28
N ALA A 74 -2.40 12.85 -4.26
CA ALA A 74 -1.32 12.18 -3.52
C ALA A 74 -1.25 12.71 -2.08
N ILE A 75 -0.96 11.83 -1.12
CA ILE A 75 -0.53 12.22 0.22
C ILE A 75 0.99 12.42 0.17
N GLU A 76 1.46 13.64 0.43
CA GLU A 76 2.89 13.97 0.52
C GLU A 76 3.47 13.58 1.89
N GLY A 77 4.76 13.24 1.95
CA GLY A 77 5.50 13.16 3.23
C GLY A 77 5.74 11.76 3.83
N GLY A 78 6.16 10.77 3.04
CA GLY A 78 6.72 9.50 3.58
C GLY A 78 5.74 8.61 4.37
N TRP A 79 4.44 8.80 4.16
CA TRP A 79 3.39 8.01 4.79
C TRP A 79 3.22 6.65 4.11
N ASN A 80 2.72 5.66 4.87
CA ASN A 80 2.34 4.34 4.36
C ASN A 80 3.46 3.59 3.63
N HIS A 81 4.64 3.52 4.25
CA HIS A 81 5.76 2.78 3.70
C HIS A 81 5.46 1.27 3.70
N LEU A 82 5.53 0.65 2.52
CA LEU A 82 5.27 -0.78 2.35
C LEU A 82 6.53 -1.58 2.64
N VAL A 83 6.58 -2.19 3.82
CA VAL A 83 7.75 -2.97 4.24
C VAL A 83 7.96 -4.16 3.30
N ASP A 84 9.22 -4.44 2.97
CA ASP A 84 9.68 -5.45 2.00
C ASP A 84 9.28 -5.20 0.54
N VAL A 85 8.60 -4.09 0.22
CA VAL A 85 8.15 -3.78 -1.14
C VAL A 85 8.73 -2.47 -1.63
N ASP A 86 8.61 -1.41 -0.83
CA ASP A 86 9.22 -0.12 -1.17
C ASP A 86 10.73 -0.23 -0.94
N VAL A 87 11.52 0.29 -1.89
CA VAL A 87 12.98 0.35 -1.74
C VAL A 87 13.33 1.47 -0.76
N ASP A 88 14.23 1.19 0.18
CA ASP A 88 14.87 2.25 0.94
C ASP A 88 15.61 3.15 -0.03
N VAL A 89 15.24 4.43 -0.06
CA VAL A 89 16.00 5.44 -0.79
C VAL A 89 17.25 5.72 0.04
N ASP A 90 18.43 5.37 -0.48
CA ASP A 90 19.71 5.82 0.08
C ASP A 90 19.70 7.37 0.07
N VAL A 91 19.45 7.97 1.23
CA VAL A 91 19.20 9.41 1.38
C VAL A 91 20.52 10.18 1.49
N ASP A 92 21.07 10.57 0.33
CA ASP A 92 21.91 11.78 0.21
C ASP A 92 21.06 13.04 -0.07
N VAL A 93 19.74 12.89 -0.12
CA VAL A 93 18.78 14.00 -0.14
C VAL A 93 18.37 14.28 1.29
N GLU A 94 18.55 15.53 1.75
CA GLU A 94 18.09 16.01 3.05
C GLU A 94 16.55 16.01 3.10
N VAL A 95 15.98 14.82 3.25
CA VAL A 95 14.57 14.64 3.59
C VAL A 95 14.46 15.10 5.05
N PRO A 96 13.63 16.11 5.36
CA PRO A 96 13.40 16.44 6.76
C PRO A 96 12.98 15.15 7.47
N PRO A 97 13.43 14.89 8.71
CA PRO A 97 13.17 13.63 9.41
C PRO A 97 11.68 13.55 9.74
N ALA A 98 10.85 13.25 8.75
CA ALA A 98 9.57 12.66 8.96
C ALA A 98 9.92 11.23 9.35
N PRO A 99 9.76 10.83 10.62
CA PRO A 99 9.82 9.41 10.94
C PRO A 99 8.85 8.72 9.98
N MET A 100 9.21 7.57 9.40
CA MET A 100 8.22 6.76 8.67
C MET A 100 7.00 6.60 9.57
N LEU A 101 5.96 7.39 9.31
CA LEU A 101 4.96 7.68 10.34
C LEU A 101 3.90 6.59 10.38
N LEU A 102 3.82 5.81 9.30
CA LEU A 102 3.02 4.61 9.20
C LEU A 102 3.74 3.57 8.35
N LEU A 103 4.05 2.43 8.96
CA LEU A 103 4.55 1.24 8.28
C LEU A 103 3.36 0.32 7.95
N PHE A 104 3.30 -0.20 6.73
CA PHE A 104 2.30 -1.16 6.32
C PHE A 104 2.97 -2.43 5.80
N TRP A 105 2.57 -3.58 6.34
CA TRP A 105 3.08 -4.88 5.91
C TRP A 105 2.09 -5.53 4.93
N PRO A 106 2.30 -5.42 3.61
CA PRO A 106 1.39 -6.03 2.66
C PRO A 106 1.48 -7.56 2.79
N LEU A 107 0.36 -8.26 2.60
CA LEU A 107 0.33 -9.73 2.50
C LEU A 107 1.24 -10.28 1.37
N ALA A 108 1.65 -9.42 0.43
CA ALA A 108 2.66 -9.74 -0.55
C ALA A 108 4.05 -9.97 0.08
N GLY A 109 4.44 -9.21 1.12
CA GLY A 109 5.74 -9.31 1.79
C GLY A 109 5.79 -10.32 2.93
N LEU A 110 4.69 -10.57 3.64
CA LEU A 110 4.66 -11.50 4.81
C LEU A 110 5.03 -12.95 4.44
N GLY A 111 4.77 -13.38 3.21
CA GLY A 111 5.19 -14.70 2.73
C GLY A 111 6.71 -14.87 2.62
N GLN A 112 7.46 -13.77 2.55
CA GLN A 112 8.93 -13.80 2.49
C GLN A 112 9.58 -13.96 3.86
N GLN A 113 8.96 -13.48 4.95
CA GLN A 113 9.48 -13.70 6.31
C GLN A 113 9.49 -15.17 6.71
N CYS A 114 8.51 -15.96 6.25
CA CYS A 114 8.49 -17.41 6.45
C CYS A 114 9.59 -18.14 5.66
N LYS A 115 10.13 -17.56 4.59
CA LYS A 115 11.45 -17.95 4.06
C LYS A 115 12.49 -17.30 4.95
N MET A 116 12.74 -17.91 6.12
CA MET A 116 13.81 -17.54 7.04
C MET A 116 15.03 -17.03 6.27
N ARG A 117 15.28 -15.72 6.33
CA ARG A 117 16.57 -15.14 5.97
C ARG A 117 17.59 -15.97 6.77
N PRO A 118 18.56 -16.67 6.15
CA PRO A 118 19.50 -17.46 6.91
C PRO A 118 20.17 -16.53 7.92
N LEU A 119 20.14 -16.88 9.20
CA LEU A 119 20.83 -16.10 10.22
C LEU A 119 22.27 -15.84 9.74
N PRO A 120 22.75 -14.58 9.80
CA PRO A 120 24.11 -14.26 9.41
C PRO A 120 25.07 -15.17 10.17
N ARG A 121 26.14 -15.62 9.49
CA ARG A 121 27.09 -16.60 10.05
C ARG A 121 27.67 -16.17 11.41
N SER A 122 27.64 -14.89 11.76
CA SER A 122 28.05 -14.35 13.06
C SER A 122 27.24 -14.86 14.26
N VAL A 123 26.03 -15.41 14.05
CA VAL A 123 25.17 -15.92 15.14
C VAL A 123 25.34 -17.44 15.35
N ARG A 124 26.17 -18.11 14.54
CA ARG A 124 26.38 -19.57 14.61
C ARG A 124 27.55 -20.03 15.51
N GLN A 125 28.25 -19.12 16.17
CA GLN A 125 29.45 -19.45 16.98
C GLN A 125 29.30 -19.22 18.49
N ALA A 126 28.09 -19.02 18.99
CA ALA A 126 27.84 -19.00 20.43
C ALA A 126 27.09 -20.26 20.86
N SER A 127 27.81 -21.37 21.02
CA SER A 127 27.63 -22.47 21.98
C SER A 127 28.58 -23.61 21.64
#